data_AF-A0A9E0QH16-F1
#
_entry.id   AF-A0A9E0QH16-F1
#
_cell.length_a   1.000
_cell.length_b   1.000
_cell.length_c   1.000
_cell.angle_alpha   90.00
_cell.angle_beta   90.00
_cell.angle_gamma   90.00
#
_symmetry.space_group_name_H-M   'P 1'
#
loop_
_entity.id
_entity.type
_entity.pdbx_description
1 polymer ?
#
loop_
_entity_poly.entity_id
_entity_poly.type
_entity_poly.pdbx_seq_one_letter_code
_entity_poly.pdbx_strand_id
1 'polypeptide(L)'
;MSRKKKIKDPSIQPMFPIGSDAGREDREKLRARIQKIDEDASQKIFVPFSVNMEQRKAAIKLRSQGKNIVSGFPEQVPHFSELGCTLYLVEEEGEFVVRPVPE
;
A
#
# COMPACT_ATOMS: atom_id res chain seq x y z
N MET A 1 -20.63 21.09 -41.39
CA MET A 1 -20.23 20.06 -40.40
C MET A 1 -18.74 19.73 -40.59
N SER A 2 -17.84 20.53 -40.01
CA SER A 2 -16.38 20.32 -40.15
C SER A 2 -15.91 19.21 -39.21
N ARG A 3 -15.42 18.09 -39.77
CA ARG A 3 -14.81 16.99 -39.01
C ARG A 3 -13.46 17.46 -38.47
N LYS A 4 -13.43 17.96 -37.22
CA LYS A 4 -12.18 18.25 -36.51
C LYS A 4 -11.37 16.95 -36.39
N LYS A 5 -10.25 16.84 -37.13
CA LYS A 5 -9.26 15.77 -36.94
C LYS A 5 -8.73 15.87 -35.51
N LYS A 6 -8.94 14.81 -34.71
CA LYS A 6 -8.30 14.68 -33.39
C LYS A 6 -6.80 14.61 -33.62
N ILE A 7 -6.07 15.66 -33.23
CA ILE A 7 -4.61 15.64 -33.18
C ILE A 7 -4.26 14.63 -32.08
N LYS A 8 -3.83 13.42 -32.49
CA LYS A 8 -3.22 12.47 -31.56
C LYS A 8 -1.86 13.05 -31.19
N ASP A 9 -1.67 13.35 -29.92
CA ASP A 9 -0.42 13.83 -29.38
C ASP A 9 0.69 12.80 -29.71
N PRO A 10 1.75 13.19 -30.46
CA PRO A 10 2.81 12.28 -30.88
C PRO A 10 3.61 11.74 -29.69
N SER A 11 3.52 12.35 -28.50
CA SER A 11 4.11 11.84 -27.26
C SER A 11 3.43 10.57 -26.73
N ILE A 12 2.24 10.23 -27.23
CA ILE A 12 1.48 9.02 -26.87
C ILE A 12 1.77 7.87 -27.85
N GLN A 13 2.64 8.08 -28.85
CA GLN A 13 3.12 6.97 -29.66
C GLN A 13 4.15 6.18 -28.84
N PRO A 14 3.93 4.87 -28.60
CA PRO A 14 4.96 4.07 -27.97
C PRO A 14 6.22 4.15 -28.84
N MET A 15 7.34 4.58 -28.25
CA MET A 15 8.66 4.69 -28.91
C MET A 15 9.14 3.37 -29.54
N PHE A 16 8.49 2.26 -29.17
CA PHE A 16 8.72 0.94 -29.72
C PHE A 16 7.42 0.32 -30.25
N PRO A 17 7.49 -0.48 -31.33
CA PRO A 17 6.31 -1.13 -31.87
C PRO A 17 5.64 -2.02 -30.82
N ILE A 18 4.31 -1.99 -30.78
CA ILE A 18 3.50 -2.81 -29.87
C ILE A 18 3.87 -4.28 -30.10
N GLY A 19 4.52 -4.92 -29.12
CA GLY A 19 4.95 -6.31 -29.19
C GLY A 19 6.42 -6.55 -29.51
N SER A 20 7.26 -5.51 -29.62
CA SER A 20 8.72 -5.67 -29.63
C SER A 20 9.25 -6.22 -28.31
N ASP A 21 10.40 -6.90 -28.33
CA ASP A 21 11.00 -7.48 -27.13
C ASP A 21 11.34 -6.40 -26.09
N ALA A 22 11.86 -5.24 -26.53
CA ALA A 22 12.07 -4.07 -25.67
C ALA A 22 10.76 -3.53 -25.05
N GLY A 23 9.64 -3.56 -25.79
CA GLY A 23 8.32 -3.15 -25.28
C GLY A 23 7.67 -4.20 -24.36
N ARG A 24 8.06 -5.47 -24.45
CA ARG A 24 7.63 -6.54 -23.53
C ARG A 24 8.36 -6.44 -22.20
N GLU A 25 9.69 -6.27 -22.23
CA GLU A 25 10.50 -6.11 -21.02
C GLU A 25 10.09 -4.88 -20.20
N ASP A 26 9.81 -3.75 -20.86
CA ASP A 26 9.37 -2.53 -20.17
C ASP A 26 7.98 -2.72 -19.52
N ARG A 27 7.08 -3.43 -20.20
CA ARG A 27 5.77 -3.81 -19.64
C ARG A 27 5.88 -4.77 -18.46
N GLU A 28 6.79 -5.74 -18.50
CA GLU A 28 7.04 -6.66 -17.40
C GLU A 28 7.62 -5.93 -16.18
N LYS A 29 8.59 -5.03 -16.38
CA LYS A 29 9.14 -4.17 -15.32
C LYS A 29 8.07 -3.28 -14.70
N LEU A 30 7.20 -2.67 -15.51
CA LEU A 30 6.08 -1.87 -15.02
C LEU A 30 5.07 -2.71 -14.23
N ARG A 31 4.72 -3.91 -14.71
CA ARG A 31 3.82 -4.83 -13.99
C ARG A 31 4.41 -5.27 -12.66
N ALA A 32 5.68 -5.66 -12.62
CA ALA A 32 6.36 -6.04 -11.39
C ALA A 32 6.41 -4.89 -10.38
N ARG A 33 6.59 -3.65 -10.86
CA ARG A 33 6.54 -2.46 -10.00
C ARG A 33 5.14 -2.23 -9.42
N ILE A 34 4.08 -2.36 -10.23
CA ILE A 34 2.70 -2.23 -9.77
C ILE A 34 2.37 -3.33 -8.76
N GLN A 35 2.73 -4.59 -9.04
CA GLN A 35 2.51 -5.71 -8.13
C GLN A 35 3.17 -5.48 -6.76
N LYS A 36 4.42 -4.99 -6.72
CA LYS A 36 5.07 -4.65 -5.44
C LYS A 36 4.33 -3.57 -4.67
N ILE A 37 3.82 -2.54 -5.35
CA ILE A 37 3.04 -1.48 -4.72
C ILE A 37 1.72 -2.02 -4.17
N ASP A 38 1.05 -2.89 -4.93
CA ASP A 38 -0.20 -3.52 -4.52
C ASP A 38 0.03 -4.46 -3.32
N GLU A 39 1.13 -5.22 -3.32
CA GLU A 39 1.56 -6.06 -2.19
C GLU A 39 1.77 -5.21 -0.93
N ASP A 40 2.55 -4.13 -1.01
CA ASP A 40 2.82 -3.21 0.10
C ASP A 40 1.56 -2.48 0.61
N ALA A 41 0.57 -2.25 -0.25
CA ALA A 41 -0.71 -1.65 0.10
C ALA A 41 -1.68 -2.68 0.72
N SER A 42 -1.59 -3.95 0.30
CA SER A 42 -2.44 -5.03 0.79
C SER A 42 -2.12 -5.46 2.23
N GLN A 43 -0.91 -5.19 2.70
CA GLN A 43 -0.47 -5.52 4.06
C GLN A 43 -1.36 -4.86 5.10
N LYS A 44 -1.87 -5.67 6.04
CA LYS A 44 -2.68 -5.21 7.15
C LYS A 44 -1.82 -4.95 8.38
N ILE A 45 -2.05 -3.80 9.00
CA ILE A 45 -1.40 -3.38 10.24
C ILE A 45 -2.37 -3.57 11.40
N PHE A 46 -2.00 -4.38 12.37
CA PHE A 46 -2.75 -4.48 13.62
C PHE A 46 -2.43 -3.28 14.53
N VAL A 47 -3.45 -2.63 15.07
CA VAL A 47 -3.32 -1.55 16.05
C VAL A 47 -4.03 -1.99 17.32
N PRO A 48 -3.31 -2.18 18.44
CA PRO A 48 -3.95 -2.55 19.69
C PRO A 48 -4.88 -1.44 20.16
N PHE A 49 -5.94 -1.80 20.88
CA PHE A 49 -6.80 -0.81 21.50
C PHE A 49 -6.00 -0.01 22.53
N SER A 50 -6.14 1.31 22.50
CA SER A 50 -5.52 2.18 23.48
C SER A 50 -6.31 3.46 23.68
N VAL A 51 -6.24 3.96 24.91
CA VAL A 51 -6.73 5.28 25.31
C VAL A 51 -5.68 6.38 25.10
N ASN A 52 -4.42 6.02 24.79
CA ASN A 52 -3.39 7.00 24.48
C ASN A 52 -3.74 7.78 23.20
N MET A 53 -3.78 9.11 23.30
CA MET A 53 -4.08 10.00 22.20
C MET A 53 -3.00 9.97 21.11
N GLU A 54 -1.76 9.68 21.47
CA GLU A 54 -0.64 9.60 20.51
C GLU A 54 -0.77 8.37 19.61
N GLN A 55 -1.13 7.23 20.18
CA GLN A 55 -1.44 6.03 19.41
C GLN A 55 -2.60 6.25 18.45
N ARG A 56 -3.65 6.96 18.90
CA ARG A 56 -4.79 7.33 18.05
C ARG A 56 -4.35 8.22 16.89
N LYS A 57 -3.49 9.21 17.14
CA LYS A 57 -2.92 10.06 16.08
C LYS A 57 -2.10 9.24 15.09
N ALA A 58 -1.28 8.30 15.56
CA ALA A 58 -0.51 7.40 14.70
C ALA A 58 -1.43 6.53 13.82
N ALA A 59 -2.47 5.93 14.41
CA ALA A 59 -3.45 5.14 13.67
C ALA A 59 -4.21 5.96 12.61
N ILE A 60 -4.61 7.19 12.95
CA ILE A 60 -5.27 8.10 11.99
C ILE A 60 -4.31 8.47 10.84
N LYS A 61 -3.04 8.77 11.15
CA LYS A 61 -2.02 9.07 10.14
C LYS A 61 -1.85 7.90 9.16
N LEU A 62 -1.77 6.67 9.68
CA LEU A 62 -1.69 5.47 8.85
C LEU A 62 -2.93 5.30 7.94
N ARG A 63 -4.15 5.56 8.45
CA ARG A 63 -5.37 5.53 7.62
C ARG A 63 -5.36 6.60 6.53
N SER A 64 -4.90 7.81 6.84
CA SER A 64 -4.80 8.89 5.85
C SER A 64 -3.80 8.59 4.73
N GLN A 65 -2.82 7.72 4.98
CA GLN A 65 -1.87 7.24 3.98
C GLN A 65 -2.43 6.07 3.14
N GLY A 66 -3.69 5.66 3.37
CA GLY A 66 -4.32 4.55 2.67
C GLY A 66 -3.88 3.17 3.15
N LYS A 67 -3.25 3.06 4.32
CA LYS A 67 -2.86 1.75 4.89
C LYS A 67 -4.07 1.05 5.50
N ASN A 68 -4.12 -0.27 5.33
CA ASN A 68 -5.15 -1.12 5.90
C ASN A 68 -4.86 -1.39 7.37
N ILE A 69 -5.77 -0.97 8.26
CA ILE A 69 -5.59 -1.09 9.71
C ILE A 69 -6.71 -1.95 10.30
N VAL A 70 -6.31 -2.91 11.14
CA VAL A 70 -7.21 -3.69 11.98
C VAL A 70 -7.06 -3.18 13.41
N SER A 71 -8.13 -2.63 13.98
CA SER A 71 -8.13 -2.20 15.38
C SER A 71 -8.52 -3.36 16.29
N GLY A 72 -7.72 -3.60 17.31
CA GLY A 72 -8.03 -4.58 18.35
C GLY A 72 -9.08 -4.09 19.35
N PHE A 73 -9.51 -5.01 20.20
CA PHE A 73 -10.37 -4.75 21.35
C PHE A 73 -9.54 -4.55 22.63
N PRO A 74 -10.11 -3.93 23.68
CA PRO A 74 -9.47 -3.86 24.99
C PRO A 74 -9.07 -5.26 25.46
N GLU A 75 -7.86 -5.39 26.01
CA GLU A 75 -7.30 -6.65 26.56
C GLU A 75 -7.19 -7.82 25.57
N GLN A 76 -7.40 -7.57 24.28
CA GLN A 76 -7.26 -8.59 23.26
C GLN A 76 -5.79 -9.00 23.11
N VAL A 77 -5.51 -10.29 23.24
CA VAL A 77 -4.26 -10.89 22.76
C VAL A 77 -4.42 -11.15 21.26
N PRO A 78 -3.67 -10.46 20.37
CA PRO A 78 -3.84 -10.60 18.93
C PRO A 78 -3.30 -11.93 18.41
N HIS A 79 -4.16 -12.73 17.79
CA HIS A 79 -3.75 -13.81 16.90
C HIS A 79 -3.52 -13.25 15.49
N PHE A 80 -2.31 -12.74 15.24
CA PHE A 80 -1.97 -12.03 14.00
C PHE A 80 -2.22 -12.84 12.72
N SER A 81 -2.01 -14.16 12.77
CA SER A 81 -2.27 -15.10 11.67
C SER A 81 -3.76 -15.15 11.31
N GLU A 82 -4.65 -15.24 12.30
CA GLU A 82 -6.11 -15.23 12.09
C GLU A 82 -6.60 -13.89 11.58
N LEU A 83 -5.99 -12.80 12.04
CA LEU A 83 -6.29 -11.44 11.59
C LEU A 83 -5.70 -11.13 10.20
N GLY A 84 -4.83 -12.00 9.66
CA GLY A 84 -4.09 -11.77 8.43
C GLY A 84 -3.24 -10.50 8.49
N CYS A 85 -2.76 -10.14 9.68
CA CYS A 85 -1.91 -8.98 9.89
C CYS A 85 -0.45 -9.42 9.81
N THR A 86 0.31 -8.79 8.93
CA THR A 86 1.75 -9.02 8.78
C THR A 86 2.57 -8.00 9.56
N LEU A 87 1.94 -6.88 9.91
CA LEU A 87 2.52 -5.76 10.64
C LEU A 87 1.69 -5.45 11.88
N TYR A 88 2.32 -4.85 12.88
CA TYR A 88 1.64 -4.33 14.07
C TYR A 88 2.24 -2.99 14.50
N LEU A 89 1.40 -2.16 15.12
CA LEU A 89 1.82 -0.90 15.73
C LEU A 89 2.23 -1.16 17.18
N VAL A 90 3.46 -0.79 17.52
CA VAL A 90 4.05 -0.93 18.85
C VAL A 90 4.55 0.42 19.35
N GLU A 91 4.54 0.60 20.66
CA GLU A 91 5.16 1.74 21.32
C GLU A 91 6.61 1.36 21.69
N GLU A 92 7.58 2.00 21.07
CA GLU A 92 9.02 1.85 21.36
C GLU A 92 9.57 3.23 21.75
N GLU A 93 10.19 3.35 22.92
CA GLU A 93 10.81 4.60 23.41
C GLU A 93 9.86 5.82 23.47
N GLY A 94 8.54 5.58 23.60
CA GLY A 94 7.52 6.62 23.59
C GLY A 94 7.07 7.05 22.19
N GLU A 95 7.54 6.39 21.13
CA GLU A 95 7.09 6.58 19.76
C GLU A 95 6.30 5.37 19.24
N PHE A 96 5.26 5.64 18.45
CA PHE A 96 4.44 4.60 17.83
C PHE A 96 5.01 4.20 16.47
N VAL A 97 5.65 3.02 16.43
CA VAL A 97 6.35 2.49 15.26
C VAL A 97 5.64 1.26 14.71
N VAL A 98 5.70 1.06 13.40
CA VAL A 98 5.15 -0.15 12.76
C VAL A 98 6.27 -1.18 12.62
N ARG A 99 6.06 -2.36 13.17
CA ARG A 99 7.00 -3.48 13.13
C ARG A 99 6.37 -4.71 12.45
N PRO A 100 7.19 -5.60 11.87
CA PRO A 100 6.73 -6.91 11.44
C PRO A 100 6.31 -7.73 12.66
N VAL A 101 5.24 -8.50 12.53
CA VAL A 101 4.76 -9.40 13.58
C VAL A 101 5.86 -10.39 13.96
N PRO A 102 6.14 -10.61 15.27
CA PRO A 102 7.09 -11.63 15.70
C PRO A 102 6.57 -13.04 15.35
N GLU A 103 7.47 -13.89 14.86
CA GLU A 103 7.20 -15.31 14.55
C GLU A 103 6.82 -16.14 15.78
#